data_AF-A0AAF0BR87-F1
#
_entry.id   AF-A0AAF0BR87-F1
#
_cell.length_a   1.000
_cell.length_b   1.000
_cell.length_c   1.000
_cell.angle_alpha   90.00
_cell.angle_beta   90.00
_cell.angle_gamma   90.00
#
_symmetry.space_group_name_H-M   'P 1'
#
loop_
_entity.id
_entity.type
_entity.pdbx_description
1 polymer ?
#
loop_
_entity_poly.entity_id
_entity_poly.type
_entity_poly.pdbx_seq_one_letter_code
_entity_poly.pdbx_strand_id
1 'polypeptide(L)'
;MPPRKGRHPRRKGPGGPRRTSRVAPDAVPGTAPGRHREGLLGPSVEALVRSLLSSLRTVAAPDDPARALAVEVWADRMAETVYGPEQMPADFYADLAEGFLASGDDDAPAALAALALVLDHRDAAPLRRAHAAHRATLPADDLSDLGIGRATVTSTLEISHPQGDGVSLVLELDQPGTPHTAAVYVDLTLGGLATDLLLGPAGAGRPAPDDGEGLEVGSVAPAVARARAERALELTDHTVEPPMTPGADEARGAVQRRLALLPAGGEVEEVEPLDPDAIEALVEAFLDSPEAAALEEHERDEAGWLLDPWLDHATGHAIGDPHRVSPMLVERFCLDWYPREVIDDPSAAAAAPAVLRAWTHYAARLTDLDDRWRDEALEAVDLYAPALAAALGAAPGPGRVDDLDADLGALVEQDDEGDPSGEGDAARLLAAFDRAGQGSTWRPLQPPPPGPREVHWEVDAADVVPEVATKVEAICLQASYAADQLLGPAFVQPAVDLAVAVGRLDPSPLPHTRDDEWASAVVWLLADDSGAFAPGTAGRTRDDLAGALPASQATVTGRVTEVRERVGLAPGDLAVRW
;
A
#
# COMPACT_ATOMS: atom_id res chain seq x y z
N MET A 1 3.66 57.95 -17.99
CA MET A 1 3.02 59.29 -17.90
C MET A 1 1.53 59.13 -18.22
N PRO A 2 0.63 59.97 -17.64
CA PRO A 2 -0.54 59.52 -16.85
C PRO A 2 -1.88 60.08 -17.42
N PRO A 3 -3.03 60.13 -16.69
CA PRO A 3 -3.29 60.82 -15.38
C PRO A 3 -4.00 59.90 -14.35
N ARG A 4 -3.91 59.97 -13.01
CA ARG A 4 -3.73 60.95 -11.91
C ARG A 4 -4.93 61.88 -11.59
N LYS A 5 -5.58 61.64 -10.42
CA LYS A 5 -6.21 62.56 -9.40
C LYS A 5 -7.52 61.94 -8.85
N GLY A 6 -7.90 62.01 -7.57
CA GLY A 6 -7.39 62.75 -6.42
C GLY A 6 -8.08 62.36 -5.09
N ARG A 7 -7.45 62.75 -3.98
CA ARG A 7 -7.82 62.52 -2.57
C ARG A 7 -8.66 63.67 -1.96
N HIS A 8 -9.26 63.35 -0.80
CA HIS A 8 -9.62 64.19 0.38
C HIS A 8 -11.03 64.81 0.44
N PRO A 9 -11.59 65.16 1.65
CA PRO A 9 -11.00 65.21 3.01
C PRO A 9 -11.83 64.61 4.19
N ARG A 10 -11.17 64.58 5.35
CA ARG A 10 -11.69 64.38 6.73
C ARG A 10 -12.62 65.53 7.19
N ARG A 11 -13.55 65.23 8.11
CA ARG A 11 -14.11 66.21 9.06
C ARG A 11 -14.27 65.62 10.48
N LYS A 12 -13.75 66.37 11.46
CA LYS A 12 -13.84 66.18 12.93
C LYS A 12 -15.20 66.70 13.44
N GLY A 13 -15.84 66.01 14.39
CA GLY A 13 -15.84 66.29 15.86
C GLY A 13 -17.29 66.51 16.34
N PRO A 14 -17.61 66.79 17.64
CA PRO A 14 -16.83 66.67 18.90
C PRO A 14 -17.62 66.00 20.07
N GLY A 15 -16.97 65.78 21.23
CA GLY A 15 -17.61 66.08 22.54
C GLY A 15 -17.80 64.98 23.62
N GLY A 16 -16.77 64.80 24.46
CA GLY A 16 -16.91 64.93 25.93
C GLY A 16 -17.41 63.75 26.80
N PRO A 17 -17.14 63.79 28.14
CA PRO A 17 -16.66 62.63 28.91
C PRO A 17 -17.58 62.18 30.08
N ARG A 18 -17.37 60.97 30.64
CA ARG A 18 -17.79 60.46 31.97
C ARG A 18 -17.38 58.98 32.08
N ARG A 19 -16.93 58.37 33.19
CA ARG A 19 -16.59 58.72 34.57
C ARG A 19 -16.02 57.39 35.12
N THR A 20 -14.91 57.46 35.84
CA THR A 20 -14.32 56.35 36.60
C THR A 20 -15.13 56.07 37.87
N SER A 21 -15.32 54.79 38.21
CA SER A 21 -15.48 54.38 39.62
C SER A 21 -14.92 52.98 39.85
N ARG A 22 -13.87 52.96 40.68
CA ARG A 22 -13.33 51.81 41.39
C ARG A 22 -14.40 51.19 42.29
N VAL A 23 -14.48 49.86 42.33
CA VAL A 23 -14.73 49.09 43.56
C VAL A 23 -13.88 47.83 43.48
N ALA A 24 -13.10 47.59 44.52
CA ALA A 24 -12.35 46.37 44.80
C ALA A 24 -12.87 45.80 46.15
N PRO A 25 -12.41 44.63 46.60
CA PRO A 25 -13.21 43.44 46.77
C PRO A 25 -13.50 43.10 48.24
N ASP A 26 -14.60 42.38 48.51
CA ASP A 26 -14.80 41.68 49.77
C ASP A 26 -14.68 40.17 49.55
N ALA A 27 -14.00 39.54 50.50
CA ALA A 27 -13.52 38.17 50.45
C ALA A 27 -14.25 37.28 51.47
N VAL A 28 -14.09 35.97 51.23
CA VAL A 28 -14.09 34.82 52.18
C VAL A 28 -15.47 34.14 52.38
N PRO A 29 -15.59 32.79 52.61
CA PRO A 29 -14.57 31.70 52.68
C PRO A 29 -14.84 30.44 51.83
N GLY A 30 -13.74 29.80 51.40
CA GLY A 30 -13.43 28.39 51.62
C GLY A 30 -14.48 27.29 51.40
N THR A 31 -14.31 26.53 50.32
CA THR A 31 -14.47 25.07 50.32
C THR A 31 -13.38 24.47 49.43
N ALA A 32 -12.53 23.65 50.05
CA ALA A 32 -11.48 22.89 49.40
C ALA A 32 -12.04 21.56 48.84
N PRO A 33 -11.20 20.64 48.34
CA PRO A 33 -11.22 20.12 46.98
C PRO A 33 -11.95 18.77 46.90
N GLY A 34 -12.25 18.34 45.67
CA GLY A 34 -12.71 16.98 45.41
C GLY A 34 -14.11 16.94 44.82
N ARG A 35 -14.16 16.81 43.50
CA ARG A 35 -15.05 15.88 42.83
C ARG A 35 -14.49 15.64 41.44
N HIS A 36 -13.92 14.46 41.30
CA HIS A 36 -13.60 13.81 40.04
C HIS A 36 -14.68 14.11 39.01
N ARG A 37 -14.29 14.71 37.88
CA ARG A 37 -15.00 14.55 36.62
C ARG A 37 -14.66 13.16 36.08
N GLU A 38 -15.10 12.13 36.79
CA GLU A 38 -15.28 10.80 36.24
C GLU A 38 -16.57 10.84 35.42
N GLY A 39 -16.47 10.55 34.12
CA GLY A 39 -17.67 10.21 33.36
C GLY A 39 -17.73 10.58 31.88
N LEU A 40 -16.67 11.09 31.25
CA LEU A 40 -16.71 11.40 29.80
C LEU A 40 -15.33 11.45 29.11
N LEU A 41 -14.28 10.91 29.74
CA LEU A 41 -12.92 10.93 29.22
C LEU A 41 -12.52 9.52 28.78
N GLY A 42 -11.74 9.42 27.70
CA GLY A 42 -11.12 8.18 27.24
C GLY A 42 -10.20 7.53 28.29
N PRO A 43 -9.37 6.56 27.92
CA PRO A 43 -8.43 5.93 28.86
C PRO A 43 -7.64 7.00 29.62
N SER A 44 -7.46 6.82 30.94
CA SER A 44 -6.58 7.72 31.71
C SER A 44 -5.20 7.74 31.05
N VAL A 45 -4.46 8.86 31.17
CA VAL A 45 -3.11 8.98 30.59
C VAL A 45 -2.21 7.83 31.03
N GLU A 46 -2.36 7.37 32.28
CA GLU A 46 -1.67 6.18 32.79
C GLU A 46 -2.04 4.90 32.04
N ALA A 47 -3.32 4.69 31.73
CA ALA A 47 -3.78 3.54 30.94
C ALA A 47 -3.29 3.63 29.49
N LEU A 48 -3.24 4.83 28.91
CA LEU A 48 -2.68 5.07 27.58
C LEU A 48 -1.18 4.77 27.54
N VAL A 49 -0.39 5.30 28.49
CA VAL A 49 1.05 5.01 28.61
C VAL A 49 1.28 3.52 28.74
N ARG A 50 0.52 2.82 29.59
CA ARG A 50 0.63 1.37 29.74
C ARG A 50 0.32 0.64 28.42
N SER A 51 -0.69 1.08 27.69
CA SER A 51 -1.05 0.52 26.37
C SER A 51 0.05 0.74 25.34
N LEU A 52 0.63 1.94 25.29
CA LEU A 52 1.73 2.29 24.38
C LEU A 52 2.98 1.47 24.68
N LEU A 53 3.36 1.33 25.96
CA LEU A 53 4.48 0.49 26.37
C LEU A 53 4.23 -0.99 26.07
N SER A 54 3.00 -1.47 26.27
CA SER A 54 2.61 -2.83 25.88
C SER A 54 2.74 -3.05 24.37
N SER A 55 2.32 -2.06 23.56
CA SER A 55 2.47 -2.11 22.11
C SER A 55 3.95 -2.04 21.68
N LEU A 56 4.77 -1.22 22.35
CA LEU A 56 6.21 -1.16 22.07
C LEU A 56 6.88 -2.52 22.34
N ARG A 57 6.49 -3.22 23.40
CA ARG A 57 7.03 -4.55 23.71
C ARG A 57 6.65 -5.61 22.71
N THR A 58 5.50 -5.47 22.03
CA THR A 58 5.14 -6.40 20.97
C THR A 58 6.01 -6.23 19.73
N VAL A 59 6.55 -5.03 19.50
CA VAL A 59 7.32 -4.67 18.29
C VAL A 59 8.84 -4.65 18.49
N ALA A 60 9.31 -4.41 19.71
CA ALA A 60 10.72 -4.23 20.01
C ALA A 60 11.10 -5.02 21.27
N ALA A 61 11.76 -6.17 21.09
CA ALA A 61 12.28 -6.94 22.21
C ALA A 61 13.46 -6.19 22.88
N PRO A 62 13.63 -6.27 24.22
CA PRO A 62 14.69 -5.57 24.94
C PRO A 62 16.11 -5.92 24.47
N ASP A 63 16.32 -7.17 24.06
CA ASP A 63 17.63 -7.71 23.69
C ASP A 63 17.85 -7.77 22.16
N ASP A 64 16.95 -7.18 21.36
CA ASP A 64 17.06 -7.18 19.91
C ASP A 64 18.13 -6.16 19.45
N PRO A 65 19.15 -6.57 18.67
CA PRO A 65 20.10 -5.62 18.10
C PRO A 65 19.43 -4.52 17.25
N ALA A 66 18.30 -4.83 16.60
CA ALA A 66 17.51 -3.90 15.79
C ALA A 66 16.49 -3.09 16.59
N ARG A 67 16.51 -3.18 17.93
CA ARG A 67 15.53 -2.53 18.82
C ARG A 67 15.36 -1.04 18.54
N ALA A 68 16.45 -0.33 18.26
CA ALA A 68 16.43 1.10 17.96
C ALA A 68 15.54 1.44 16.75
N LEU A 69 15.73 0.69 15.68
CA LEU A 69 14.95 0.80 14.45
C LEU A 69 13.49 0.43 14.72
N ALA A 70 13.26 -0.68 15.42
CA ALA A 70 11.90 -1.14 15.76
C ALA A 70 11.13 -0.10 16.61
N VAL A 71 11.79 0.57 17.57
CA VAL A 71 11.17 1.63 18.39
C VAL A 71 10.83 2.86 17.53
N GLU A 72 11.66 3.21 16.54
CA GLU A 72 11.34 4.31 15.62
C GLU A 72 10.17 3.99 14.70
N VAL A 73 10.13 2.79 14.11
CA VAL A 73 9.03 2.32 13.26
C VAL A 73 7.73 2.22 14.05
N TRP A 74 7.81 1.82 15.32
CA TRP A 74 6.67 1.89 16.21
C TRP A 74 6.14 3.31 16.38
N ALA A 75 7.04 4.28 16.63
CA ALA A 75 6.66 5.66 16.83
C ALA A 75 6.06 6.31 15.57
N ASP A 76 6.54 5.92 14.37
CA ASP A 76 5.90 6.25 13.08
C ASP A 76 4.44 5.86 13.05
N ARG A 77 4.21 4.56 13.25
CA ARG A 77 2.88 3.98 13.19
C ARG A 77 1.95 4.66 14.19
N MET A 78 2.45 4.97 15.39
CA MET A 78 1.67 5.68 16.40
C MET A 78 1.35 7.12 15.98
N ALA A 79 2.29 7.83 15.36
CA ALA A 79 2.06 9.19 14.87
C ALA A 79 0.97 9.23 13.80
N GLU A 80 0.98 8.27 12.88
CA GLU A 80 -0.02 8.16 11.80
C GLU A 80 -1.39 7.72 12.31
N THR A 81 -1.44 6.69 13.15
CA THR A 81 -2.71 6.04 13.56
C THR A 81 -3.38 6.67 14.78
N VAL A 82 -2.62 7.19 15.74
CA VAL A 82 -3.13 7.66 17.05
C VAL A 82 -3.11 9.18 17.16
N TYR A 83 -2.14 9.84 16.52
CA TYR A 83 -1.89 11.28 16.65
C TYR A 83 -2.09 12.06 15.34
N GLY A 84 -2.94 11.52 14.46
CA GLY A 84 -3.25 12.06 13.13
C GLY A 84 -3.76 13.52 13.11
N PRO A 85 -4.15 14.04 11.94
CA PRO A 85 -4.20 15.49 11.62
C PRO A 85 -5.12 16.36 12.51
N GLU A 86 -6.00 15.76 13.32
CA GLU A 86 -6.67 16.43 14.44
C GLU A 86 -5.73 16.51 15.65
N GLN A 87 -4.77 17.43 15.55
CA GLN A 87 -3.68 17.64 16.50
C GLN A 87 -4.17 17.67 17.95
N MET A 88 -3.62 16.77 18.78
CA MET A 88 -3.84 16.81 20.22
C MET A 88 -3.26 18.11 20.82
N PRO A 89 -3.90 18.68 21.84
CA PRO A 89 -3.41 19.91 22.45
C PRO A 89 -2.10 19.68 23.22
N ALA A 90 -1.32 20.74 23.44
CA ALA A 90 0.00 20.61 24.08
C ALA A 90 -0.03 20.05 25.52
N ASP A 91 -1.13 20.23 26.24
CA ASP A 91 -1.35 19.63 27.57
C ASP A 91 -1.44 18.10 27.51
N PHE A 92 -2.06 17.54 26.47
CA PHE A 92 -2.07 16.09 26.25
C PHE A 92 -0.64 15.51 26.12
N TYR A 93 0.23 16.15 25.33
CA TYR A 93 1.61 15.70 25.18
C TYR A 93 2.45 15.93 26.45
N ALA A 94 2.13 16.95 27.24
CA ALA A 94 2.76 17.17 28.52
C ALA A 94 2.39 16.06 29.51
N ASP A 95 1.11 15.71 29.60
CA ASP A 95 0.63 14.63 30.45
C ASP A 95 1.21 13.27 30.00
N LEU A 96 1.28 13.03 28.69
CA LEU A 96 1.89 11.81 28.13
C LEU A 96 3.37 11.70 28.50
N ALA A 97 4.12 12.80 28.39
CA ALA A 97 5.52 12.86 28.76
C ALA A 97 5.73 12.61 30.27
N GLU A 98 4.90 13.24 31.11
CA GLU A 98 4.92 13.01 32.56
C GLU A 98 4.58 11.56 32.90
N GLY A 99 3.59 10.97 32.23
CA GLY A 99 3.19 9.59 32.40
C GLY A 99 4.30 8.59 32.05
N PHE A 100 5.05 8.82 30.96
CA PHE A 100 6.23 8.00 30.65
C PHE A 100 7.31 8.11 31.73
N LEU A 101 7.61 9.32 32.21
CA LEU A 101 8.62 9.51 33.25
C LEU A 101 8.20 8.96 34.63
N ALA A 102 6.90 8.98 34.92
CA ALA A 102 6.35 8.51 36.20
C ALA A 102 6.10 7.00 36.24
N SER A 103 6.05 6.31 35.10
CA SER A 103 5.74 4.87 35.03
C SER A 103 6.78 3.99 35.74
N GLY A 104 8.03 4.44 35.78
CA GLY A 104 9.16 3.64 36.27
C GLY A 104 9.48 2.42 35.39
N ASP A 105 8.96 2.39 34.16
CA ASP A 105 9.10 1.31 33.20
C ASP A 105 10.38 1.48 32.36
N ASP A 106 11.15 0.41 32.19
CA ASP A 106 12.44 0.42 31.48
C ASP A 106 12.30 0.78 29.98
N ASP A 107 11.13 0.58 29.38
CA ASP A 107 10.86 0.91 27.97
C ASP A 107 10.42 2.38 27.78
N ALA A 108 10.05 3.07 28.86
CA ALA A 108 9.51 4.43 28.79
C ALA A 108 10.48 5.49 28.24
N PRO A 109 11.79 5.47 28.58
CA PRO A 109 12.75 6.38 27.96
C PRO A 109 12.86 6.20 26.45
N ALA A 110 12.78 4.96 25.95
CA ALA A 110 12.85 4.64 24.53
C ALA A 110 11.61 5.14 23.78
N ALA A 111 10.42 4.85 24.32
CA ALA A 111 9.15 5.33 23.78
C ALA A 111 9.11 6.87 23.72
N LEU A 112 9.54 7.53 24.81
CA LEU A 112 9.60 9.00 24.88
C LEU A 112 10.60 9.57 23.87
N ALA A 113 11.78 8.96 23.70
CA ALA A 113 12.79 9.39 22.74
C ALA A 113 12.27 9.30 21.30
N ALA A 114 11.66 8.18 20.93
CA ALA A 114 11.14 7.98 19.58
C ALA A 114 9.92 8.86 19.28
N LEU A 115 8.96 8.98 20.20
CA LEU A 115 7.83 9.91 20.00
C LEU A 115 8.29 11.37 19.93
N ALA A 116 9.31 11.76 20.71
CA ALA A 116 9.90 13.08 20.62
C ALA A 116 10.63 13.34 19.29
N LEU A 117 11.17 12.29 18.67
CA LEU A 117 11.82 12.34 17.35
C LEU A 117 10.79 12.44 16.21
N VAL A 118 9.73 11.61 16.25
CA VAL A 118 8.74 11.52 15.18
C VAL A 118 7.77 12.70 15.17
N LEU A 119 7.31 13.15 16.35
CA LEU A 119 6.30 14.19 16.46
C LEU A 119 6.93 15.60 16.44
N ASP A 120 7.37 16.06 15.27
CA ASP A 120 8.03 17.37 15.12
C ASP A 120 7.08 18.56 14.85
N HIS A 121 5.92 18.59 15.50
CA HIS A 121 5.07 19.78 15.54
C HIS A 121 5.21 20.54 16.87
N ARG A 122 4.74 21.78 16.88
CA ARG A 122 4.90 22.69 18.04
C ARG A 122 4.22 22.18 19.31
N ASP A 123 3.07 21.51 19.17
CA ASP A 123 2.25 21.07 20.30
C ASP A 123 2.84 19.83 20.97
N ALA A 124 3.64 19.03 20.25
CA ALA A 124 4.47 17.93 20.78
C ALA A 124 5.80 18.38 21.41
N ALA A 125 6.11 19.68 21.46
CA ALA A 125 7.31 20.20 22.13
C ALA A 125 7.50 19.76 23.61
N PRO A 126 6.45 19.48 24.41
CA PRO A 126 6.61 18.87 25.73
C PRO A 126 7.38 17.54 25.73
N LEU A 127 7.13 16.64 24.77
CA LEU A 127 7.85 15.37 24.65
C LEU A 127 9.35 15.59 24.47
N ARG A 128 9.74 16.49 23.55
CA ARG A 128 11.14 16.86 23.31
C ARG A 128 11.81 17.47 24.53
N ARG A 129 11.11 18.35 25.26
CA ARG A 129 11.63 18.94 26.51
C ARG A 129 11.82 17.88 27.59
N ALA A 130 10.86 16.99 27.77
CA ALA A 130 10.92 15.90 28.73
C ALA A 130 12.07 14.92 28.41
N HIS A 131 12.20 14.53 27.14
CA HIS A 131 13.31 13.69 26.68
C HIS A 131 14.67 14.36 26.95
N ALA A 132 14.84 15.63 26.58
CA ALA A 132 16.07 16.38 26.83
C ALA A 132 16.38 16.53 28.33
N ALA A 133 15.37 16.78 29.16
CA ALA A 133 15.52 16.87 30.60
C ALA A 133 15.93 15.53 31.22
N HIS A 134 15.27 14.43 30.80
CA HIS A 134 15.62 13.09 31.25
C HIS A 134 17.06 12.73 30.86
N ARG A 135 17.45 12.96 29.60
CA ARG A 135 18.82 12.75 29.11
C ARG A 135 19.85 13.55 29.90
N ALA A 136 19.53 14.75 30.36
CA ALA A 136 20.43 15.57 31.18
C ALA A 136 20.63 15.03 32.62
N THR A 137 19.79 14.08 33.07
CA THR A 137 19.95 13.41 34.38
C THR A 137 20.83 12.16 34.32
N LEU A 138 21.09 11.62 33.13
CA LEU A 138 21.92 10.44 32.94
C LEU A 138 23.43 10.80 32.98
N PRO A 139 24.30 9.94 33.54
CA PRO A 139 25.74 10.11 33.46
C PRO A 139 26.23 10.25 32.01
N ALA A 140 27.25 11.08 31.76
CA ALA A 140 27.80 11.28 30.42
C ALA A 140 28.40 10.01 29.78
N ASP A 141 28.75 9.02 30.61
CA ASP A 141 29.27 7.72 30.18
C ASP A 141 28.16 6.64 30.10
N ASP A 142 27.00 6.89 30.72
CA ASP A 142 25.79 6.08 30.59
C ASP A 142 24.97 6.60 29.40
N LEU A 143 25.64 6.60 28.25
CA LEU A 143 25.02 6.78 26.95
C LEU A 143 24.62 5.41 26.41
N SER A 144 23.83 4.65 27.19
CA SER A 144 22.99 3.56 26.71
C SER A 144 21.90 4.10 25.75
N ASP A 145 22.30 5.00 24.88
CA ASP A 145 21.52 5.55 23.79
C ASP A 145 21.28 4.38 22.84
N LEU A 146 20.03 3.96 22.76
CA LEU A 146 19.57 2.90 21.88
C LEU A 146 19.99 3.15 20.42
N GLY A 147 20.46 4.35 20.06
CA GLY A 147 20.79 4.71 18.68
C GLY A 147 19.58 5.26 17.94
N ILE A 148 18.54 5.66 18.68
CA ILE A 148 17.34 6.30 18.15
C ILE A 148 17.73 7.64 17.52
N GLY A 149 17.30 7.87 16.27
CA GLY A 149 17.58 9.06 15.49
C GLY A 149 19.03 9.16 15.01
N ARG A 150 19.80 8.05 15.04
CA ARG A 150 21.22 8.03 14.65
C ARG A 150 21.50 7.25 13.35
N ALA A 151 20.47 6.99 12.56
CA ALA A 151 20.64 6.38 11.24
C ALA A 151 21.55 7.25 10.35
N THR A 152 22.42 6.58 9.60
CA THR A 152 23.31 7.20 8.61
C THR A 152 23.11 6.52 7.27
N VAL A 153 23.05 7.31 6.20
CA VAL A 153 22.95 6.76 4.83
C VAL A 153 24.33 6.32 4.38
N THR A 154 24.43 5.07 3.94
CA THR A 154 25.67 4.43 3.47
C THR A 154 25.75 4.41 1.95
N SER A 155 24.62 4.29 1.24
CA SER A 155 24.54 4.44 -0.21
C SER A 155 23.14 4.80 -0.69
N THR A 156 23.06 5.37 -1.89
CA THR A 156 21.82 5.66 -2.62
C THR A 156 21.89 5.01 -4.01
N LEU A 157 20.89 4.20 -4.32
CA LEU A 157 20.78 3.44 -5.55
C LEU A 157 19.48 3.78 -6.27
N GLU A 158 19.51 3.62 -7.58
CA GLU A 158 18.34 3.62 -8.45
C GLU A 158 18.28 2.24 -9.11
N ILE A 159 17.10 1.64 -9.10
CA ILE A 159 16.83 0.36 -9.77
C ILE A 159 15.75 0.63 -10.81
N SER A 160 16.04 0.43 -12.08
CA SER A 160 15.11 0.72 -13.18
C SER A 160 14.72 -0.55 -13.94
N HIS A 161 13.46 -0.59 -14.37
CA HIS A 161 12.98 -1.64 -15.28
C HIS A 161 13.47 -1.39 -16.71
N PRO A 162 13.90 -2.41 -17.49
CA PRO A 162 14.36 -2.24 -18.87
C PRO A 162 13.34 -1.56 -19.80
N GLN A 163 12.04 -1.76 -19.55
CA GLN A 163 10.97 -1.11 -20.32
C GLN A 163 10.67 0.32 -19.84
N GLY A 164 11.30 0.80 -18.76
CA GLY A 164 11.13 2.18 -18.27
C GLY A 164 9.80 2.47 -17.58
N ASP A 165 9.13 1.45 -17.05
CA ASP A 165 7.82 1.58 -16.40
C ASP A 165 7.89 2.12 -14.97
N GLY A 166 9.03 1.94 -14.30
CA GLY A 166 9.20 2.37 -12.93
C GLY A 166 10.64 2.37 -12.47
N VAL A 167 10.88 3.09 -11.38
CA VAL A 167 12.18 3.20 -10.74
C VAL A 167 12.05 3.07 -9.22
N SER A 168 12.92 2.27 -8.60
CA SER A 168 13.07 2.19 -7.15
C SER A 168 14.23 3.05 -6.69
N LEU A 169 13.96 4.04 -5.84
CA LEU A 169 14.96 4.86 -5.18
C LEU A 169 15.29 4.22 -3.83
N VAL A 170 16.47 3.61 -3.71
CA VAL A 170 16.87 2.78 -2.57
C VAL A 170 17.95 3.48 -1.74
N LEU A 171 17.72 3.58 -0.44
CA LEU A 171 18.66 4.08 0.56
C LEU A 171 19.14 2.89 1.40
N GLU A 172 20.44 2.66 1.43
CA GLU A 172 21.03 1.77 2.43
C GLU A 172 21.47 2.57 3.63
N LEU A 173 21.10 2.12 4.82
CA LEU A 173 21.35 2.83 6.07
C LEU A 173 22.04 1.92 7.08
N ASP A 174 22.81 2.54 7.97
CA ASP A 174 23.26 1.93 9.22
C ASP A 174 22.74 2.76 10.39
N GLN A 175 21.99 2.11 11.29
CA GLN A 175 21.62 2.65 12.58
C GLN A 175 22.39 1.87 13.64
N PRO A 176 23.22 2.50 14.48
CA PRO A 176 24.37 1.90 15.17
C PRO A 176 24.42 0.36 15.23
N GLY A 177 24.94 -0.28 14.17
CA GLY A 177 25.11 -1.74 14.10
C GLY A 177 23.91 -2.53 13.57
N THR A 178 22.89 -1.85 13.05
CA THR A 178 21.67 -2.37 12.43
C THR A 178 21.55 -1.81 11.00
N PRO A 179 22.16 -2.49 10.03
CA PRO A 179 21.96 -2.20 8.62
C PRO A 179 20.50 -2.42 8.21
N HIS A 180 19.92 -1.46 7.49
CA HIS A 180 18.56 -1.54 6.98
C HIS A 180 18.40 -0.75 5.67
N THR A 181 17.32 -0.99 4.95
CA THR A 181 17.04 -0.37 3.67
C THR A 181 15.72 0.40 3.74
N ALA A 182 15.69 1.58 3.13
CA ALA A 182 14.45 2.30 2.83
C ALA A 182 14.33 2.47 1.31
N ALA A 183 13.16 2.26 0.73
CA ALA A 183 12.94 2.46 -0.70
C ALA A 183 11.61 3.11 -1.02
N VAL A 184 11.58 3.83 -2.14
CA VAL A 184 10.37 4.37 -2.77
C VAL A 184 10.32 3.85 -4.19
N TYR A 185 9.26 3.13 -4.54
CA TYR A 185 8.99 2.76 -5.93
C TYR A 185 8.15 3.86 -6.58
N VAL A 186 8.66 4.39 -7.69
CA VAL A 186 8.04 5.42 -8.50
C VAL A 186 7.53 4.79 -9.78
N ASP A 187 6.21 4.75 -9.93
CA ASP A 187 5.52 4.23 -11.09
C ASP A 187 5.43 5.32 -12.16
N LEU A 188 6.24 5.18 -13.22
CA LEU A 188 6.27 6.12 -14.34
C LEU A 188 5.08 5.94 -15.28
N THR A 189 4.43 4.77 -15.25
CA THR A 189 3.19 4.50 -16.01
C THR A 189 1.96 5.13 -15.35
N LEU A 190 2.07 5.63 -14.12
CA LEU A 190 1.06 6.43 -13.41
C LEU A 190 1.45 7.89 -13.24
N GLY A 191 2.34 8.42 -14.08
CA GLY A 191 2.73 9.83 -13.99
C GLY A 191 3.70 10.11 -12.85
N GLY A 192 4.48 9.12 -12.44
CA GLY A 192 5.54 9.25 -11.44
C GLY A 192 5.04 9.24 -10.00
N LEU A 193 3.93 8.54 -9.73
CA LEU A 193 3.43 8.34 -8.37
C LEU A 193 4.37 7.43 -7.58
N ALA A 194 4.54 7.72 -6.30
CA ALA A 194 5.02 6.71 -5.36
C ALA A 194 3.87 5.73 -5.10
N THR A 195 4.00 4.47 -5.52
CA THR A 195 2.98 3.43 -5.33
C THR A 195 3.39 2.39 -4.30
N ASP A 196 4.68 2.30 -3.97
CA ASP A 196 5.16 1.43 -2.90
C ASP A 196 6.27 2.10 -2.07
N LEU A 197 6.28 1.77 -0.78
CA LEU A 197 7.20 2.29 0.22
C LEU A 197 7.71 1.14 1.08
N LEU A 198 9.03 1.01 1.14
CA LEU A 198 9.67 -0.08 1.85
C LEU A 198 10.57 0.44 2.96
N LEU A 199 10.47 -0.20 4.13
CA LEU A 199 11.50 -0.17 5.14
C LEU A 199 11.77 -1.60 5.60
N GLY A 200 12.99 -2.08 5.42
CA GLY A 200 13.32 -3.49 5.57
C GLY A 200 14.75 -3.76 6.01
N PRO A 201 15.13 -5.03 6.15
CA PRO A 201 16.52 -5.42 6.43
C PRO A 201 17.45 -4.93 5.30
N ALA A 202 18.75 -4.88 5.57
CA ALA A 202 19.73 -4.45 4.58
C ALA A 202 19.66 -5.30 3.30
N GLY A 203 19.69 -4.63 2.15
CA GLY A 203 19.52 -5.22 0.83
C GLY A 203 18.07 -5.54 0.46
N ALA A 204 17.08 -5.23 1.31
CA ALA A 204 15.67 -5.37 0.93
C ALA A 204 15.33 -4.47 -0.26
N GLY A 205 14.60 -5.00 -1.23
CA GLY A 205 14.29 -4.30 -2.48
C GLY A 205 15.43 -4.27 -3.50
N ARG A 206 16.56 -4.97 -3.25
CA ARG A 206 17.54 -5.23 -4.31
C ARG A 206 17.17 -6.49 -5.09
N PRO A 207 17.33 -6.48 -6.42
CA PRO A 207 17.19 -7.69 -7.22
C PRO A 207 18.21 -8.75 -6.79
N ALA A 208 17.80 -10.02 -6.88
CA ALA A 208 18.74 -11.11 -6.79
C ALA A 208 19.70 -11.06 -7.99
N PRO A 209 20.98 -11.44 -7.85
CA PRO A 209 21.84 -11.61 -9.00
C PRO A 209 21.23 -12.65 -9.93
N ASP A 210 20.88 -12.25 -11.16
CA ASP A 210 20.29 -13.11 -12.19
C ASP A 210 18.83 -13.54 -11.92
N ASP A 211 18.01 -12.63 -11.40
CA ASP A 211 16.54 -12.82 -11.26
C ASP A 211 15.81 -13.00 -12.60
N GLY A 212 16.51 -12.79 -13.72
CA GLY A 212 15.95 -12.85 -15.06
C GLY A 212 15.11 -11.62 -15.39
N GLU A 213 14.98 -10.61 -14.52
CA GLU A 213 14.16 -9.42 -14.78
C GLU A 213 14.96 -8.30 -15.46
N GLY A 214 16.26 -8.49 -15.64
CA GLY A 214 17.11 -7.54 -16.37
C GLY A 214 17.21 -6.16 -15.70
N LEU A 215 16.81 -6.06 -14.42
CA LEU A 215 16.80 -4.81 -13.66
C LEU A 215 18.18 -4.16 -13.64
N GLU A 216 18.23 -2.87 -13.98
CA GLU A 216 19.46 -2.10 -13.97
C GLU A 216 19.65 -1.44 -12.61
N VAL A 217 20.80 -1.70 -11.97
CA VAL A 217 21.13 -1.11 -10.67
C VAL A 217 22.23 -0.07 -10.84
N GLY A 218 21.88 1.20 -10.63
CA GLY A 218 22.77 2.35 -10.72
C GLY A 218 22.97 3.06 -9.38
N SER A 219 24.06 3.81 -9.25
CA SER A 219 24.21 4.77 -8.14
C SER A 219 23.54 6.09 -8.52
N VAL A 220 22.74 6.65 -7.62
CA VAL A 220 22.11 7.98 -7.80
C VAL A 220 22.68 8.96 -6.79
N ALA A 221 22.80 10.24 -7.16
CA ALA A 221 23.26 11.27 -6.25
C ALA A 221 22.26 11.44 -5.07
N PRO A 222 22.72 11.49 -3.81
CA PRO A 222 21.83 11.59 -2.65
C PRO A 222 20.79 12.71 -2.72
N ALA A 223 21.18 13.90 -3.20
CA ALA A 223 20.25 15.02 -3.32
C ALA A 223 19.17 14.76 -4.38
N VAL A 224 19.54 14.13 -5.51
CA VAL A 224 18.63 13.79 -6.60
C VAL A 224 17.65 12.70 -6.17
N ALA A 225 18.13 11.67 -5.48
CA ALA A 225 17.28 10.61 -4.92
C ALA A 225 16.22 11.19 -3.98
N ARG A 226 16.62 12.10 -3.09
CA ARG A 226 15.69 12.81 -2.21
C ARG A 226 14.64 13.59 -3.00
N ALA A 227 15.08 14.40 -3.96
CA ALA A 227 14.19 15.26 -4.72
C ALA A 227 13.17 14.45 -5.54
N ARG A 228 13.61 13.37 -6.21
CA ARG A 228 12.72 12.47 -6.96
C ARG A 228 11.71 11.77 -6.06
N ALA A 229 12.16 11.24 -4.91
CA ALA A 229 11.26 10.58 -3.95
C ALA A 229 10.25 11.54 -3.31
N GLU A 230 10.69 12.74 -2.90
CA GLU A 230 9.80 13.78 -2.36
C GLU A 230 8.77 14.22 -3.41
N ARG A 231 9.16 14.35 -4.68
CA ARG A 231 8.24 14.68 -5.78
C ARG A 231 7.20 13.60 -6.02
N ALA A 232 7.62 12.33 -6.05
CA ALA A 232 6.71 11.20 -6.24
C ALA A 232 5.69 11.10 -5.09
N LEU A 233 6.14 11.27 -3.84
CA LEU A 233 5.27 11.31 -2.67
C LEU A 233 4.29 12.50 -2.71
N GLU A 234 4.74 13.69 -3.12
CA GLU A 234 3.87 14.86 -3.28
C GLU A 234 2.78 14.63 -4.33
N LEU A 235 3.12 14.00 -5.45
CA LEU A 235 2.14 13.61 -6.48
C LEU A 235 1.13 12.61 -5.94
N THR A 236 1.59 11.58 -5.20
CA THR A 236 0.72 10.61 -4.52
C THR A 236 -0.23 11.30 -3.55
N ASP A 237 0.24 12.26 -2.76
CA ASP A 237 -0.59 13.00 -1.78
C ASP A 237 -1.65 13.88 -2.44
N HIS A 238 -1.43 14.29 -3.69
CA HIS A 238 -2.39 15.08 -4.48
C HIS A 238 -3.31 14.22 -5.36
N THR A 239 -3.11 12.91 -5.38
CA THR A 239 -3.93 11.95 -6.12
C THR A 239 -5.08 11.46 -5.25
N VAL A 240 -6.29 11.41 -5.80
CA VAL A 240 -7.45 10.84 -5.10
C VAL A 240 -7.34 9.33 -5.14
N GLU A 241 -7.35 8.68 -3.96
CA GLU A 241 -7.25 7.22 -3.83
C GLU A 241 -6.08 6.64 -4.64
N PRO A 242 -4.83 7.06 -4.34
CA PRO A 242 -3.68 6.60 -5.09
C PRO A 242 -3.56 5.06 -4.99
N PRO A 243 -3.20 4.37 -6.08
CA PRO A 243 -3.06 2.92 -6.09
C PRO A 243 -1.77 2.50 -5.37
N MET A 244 -1.84 2.52 -4.04
CA MET A 244 -0.75 2.12 -3.16
C MET A 244 -0.76 0.62 -2.93
N THR A 245 0.42 -0.01 -2.91
CA THR A 245 0.58 -1.37 -2.41
C THR A 245 0.01 -1.47 -0.99
N PRO A 246 -0.79 -2.50 -0.66
CA PRO A 246 -1.33 -2.67 0.68
C PRO A 246 -0.24 -2.64 1.76
N GLY A 247 -0.37 -1.70 2.69
CA GLY A 247 0.59 -1.52 3.79
C GLY A 247 1.75 -0.55 3.50
N ALA A 248 1.90 -0.05 2.26
CA ALA A 248 2.91 0.95 1.94
C ALA A 248 2.74 2.23 2.78
N ASP A 249 1.49 2.63 3.04
CA ASP A 249 1.21 3.77 3.91
C ASP A 249 1.69 3.58 5.36
N GLU A 250 1.80 2.34 5.86
CA GLU A 250 2.36 2.08 7.21
C GLU A 250 3.87 2.37 7.28
N ALA A 251 4.57 2.36 6.13
CA ALA A 251 5.99 2.66 6.05
C ALA A 251 6.26 4.15 5.77
N ARG A 252 5.23 4.95 5.50
CA ARG A 252 5.33 6.32 4.97
C ARG A 252 6.17 7.24 5.84
N GLY A 253 5.79 7.42 7.11
CA GLY A 253 6.52 8.30 8.04
C GLY A 253 7.97 7.86 8.25
N ALA A 254 8.19 6.54 8.22
CA ALA A 254 9.52 5.96 8.42
C ALA A 254 10.43 6.27 7.22
N VAL A 255 9.96 5.97 6.01
CA VAL A 255 10.67 6.24 4.75
C VAL A 255 10.93 7.74 4.58
N GLN A 256 9.94 8.59 4.80
CA GLN A 256 10.10 10.04 4.72
C GLN A 256 11.20 10.57 5.66
N ARG A 257 11.32 10.02 6.87
CA ARG A 257 12.43 10.40 7.76
C ARG A 257 13.79 9.93 7.28
N ARG A 258 13.87 8.77 6.64
CA ARG A 258 15.13 8.28 6.05
C ARG A 258 15.52 9.15 4.86
N LEU A 259 14.56 9.56 4.03
CA LEU A 259 14.78 10.55 2.95
C LEU A 259 15.28 11.89 3.50
N ALA A 260 14.78 12.33 4.66
CA ALA A 260 15.19 13.59 5.28
C ALA A 260 16.68 13.63 5.71
N LEU A 261 17.34 12.47 5.82
CA LEU A 261 18.78 12.37 6.08
C LEU A 261 19.64 12.75 4.86
N LEU A 262 19.07 12.68 3.66
CA LEU A 262 19.73 13.06 2.42
C LEU A 262 19.81 14.60 2.28
N PRO A 263 20.83 15.14 1.60
CA PRO A 263 20.92 16.57 1.35
C PRO A 263 19.74 17.07 0.50
N ALA A 264 19.18 18.23 0.84
CA ALA A 264 18.18 18.89 0.01
C ALA A 264 18.82 19.55 -1.23
N GLY A 265 17.96 20.01 -2.16
CA GLY A 265 18.39 20.79 -3.33
C GLY A 265 18.87 19.94 -4.52
N GLY A 266 18.44 18.69 -4.61
CA GLY A 266 18.54 17.94 -5.86
C GLY A 266 17.58 18.49 -6.91
N GLU A 267 17.96 18.34 -8.17
CA GLU A 267 17.11 18.69 -9.30
C GLU A 267 16.35 17.43 -9.75
N VAL A 268 15.05 17.58 -9.98
CA VAL A 268 14.22 16.59 -10.68
C VAL A 268 14.12 17.07 -12.11
N GLU A 269 14.41 16.19 -13.05
CA GLU A 269 14.23 16.50 -14.47
C GLU A 269 12.74 16.63 -14.75
N GLU A 270 12.32 17.81 -15.20
CA GLU A 270 10.96 18.02 -15.69
C GLU A 270 10.90 17.49 -17.12
N VAL A 271 10.05 16.50 -17.36
CA VAL A 271 9.72 16.06 -18.71
C VAL A 271 8.73 17.07 -19.27
N GLU A 272 9.18 17.87 -20.23
CA GLU A 272 8.27 18.75 -20.97
C GLU A 272 7.41 17.90 -21.91
N PRO A 273 6.07 18.13 -21.95
CA PRO A 273 5.22 17.50 -22.94
C PRO A 273 5.74 17.78 -24.35
N LEU A 274 5.59 16.80 -25.25
CA LEU A 274 5.92 17.01 -26.64
C LEU A 274 5.07 18.14 -27.23
N ASP A 275 5.72 19.06 -27.95
CA ASP A 275 4.98 20.04 -28.72
C ASP A 275 4.35 19.38 -29.97
N PRO A 276 3.29 19.97 -30.55
CA PRO A 276 2.61 19.37 -31.70
C PRO A 276 3.50 19.14 -32.91
N ASP A 277 4.51 20.00 -33.12
CA ASP A 277 5.44 19.87 -34.26
C ASP A 277 6.37 18.65 -34.04
N ALA A 278 6.75 18.35 -32.80
CA ALA A 278 7.52 17.17 -32.43
C ALA A 278 6.70 15.88 -32.58
N ILE A 279 5.41 15.92 -32.22
CA ILE A 279 4.49 14.79 -32.42
C ILE A 279 4.35 14.50 -33.92
N GLU A 280 4.06 15.52 -34.75
CA GLU A 280 3.93 15.38 -36.21
C GLU A 280 5.22 14.77 -36.80
N ALA A 281 6.39 15.27 -36.40
CA ALA A 281 7.67 14.76 -36.86
C ALA A 281 7.92 13.29 -36.46
N LEU A 282 7.49 12.87 -35.27
CA LEU A 282 7.60 11.48 -34.82
C LEU A 282 6.69 10.54 -35.63
N VAL A 283 5.46 10.97 -35.89
CA VAL A 283 4.50 10.21 -36.70
C VAL A 283 4.99 10.10 -38.15
N GLU A 284 5.49 11.18 -38.74
CA GLU A 284 6.08 11.16 -40.09
C GLU A 284 7.29 10.19 -40.15
N ALA A 285 8.19 10.26 -39.17
CA ALA A 285 9.35 9.38 -39.11
C ALA A 285 8.95 7.90 -38.97
N PHE A 286 7.88 7.60 -38.24
CA PHE A 286 7.30 6.26 -38.15
C PHE A 286 6.69 5.83 -39.48
N LEU A 287 5.90 6.67 -40.15
CA LEU A 287 5.25 6.33 -41.42
C LEU A 287 6.28 6.07 -42.55
N ASP A 288 7.43 6.74 -42.50
CA ASP A 288 8.57 6.53 -43.42
C ASP A 288 9.41 5.28 -43.07
N SER A 289 9.11 4.61 -41.96
CA SER A 289 9.89 3.47 -41.48
C SER A 289 9.57 2.15 -42.21
N PRO A 290 10.49 1.18 -42.20
CA PRO A 290 10.22 -0.18 -42.68
C PRO A 290 9.09 -0.88 -41.92
N GLU A 291 8.90 -0.56 -40.65
CA GLU A 291 7.87 -1.17 -39.80
C GLU A 291 6.46 -0.75 -40.24
N ALA A 292 6.27 0.52 -40.61
CA ALA A 292 5.01 1.01 -41.16
C ALA A 292 4.75 0.47 -42.57
N ALA A 293 5.77 0.01 -43.32
CA ALA A 293 5.61 -0.47 -44.70
C ALA A 293 4.61 -1.65 -44.84
N ALA A 294 4.38 -2.41 -43.77
CA ALA A 294 3.44 -3.53 -43.76
C ALA A 294 1.97 -3.14 -43.54
N LEU A 295 1.68 -1.90 -43.12
CA LEU A 295 0.33 -1.42 -42.86
C LEU A 295 -0.48 -1.29 -44.16
N GLU A 296 -1.77 -1.52 -44.13
CA GLU A 296 -2.66 -1.21 -45.24
C GLU A 296 -2.83 0.31 -45.39
N GLU A 297 -3.27 0.79 -46.57
CA GLU A 297 -3.42 2.24 -46.84
C GLU A 297 -4.32 2.92 -45.80
N HIS A 298 -5.46 2.29 -45.46
CA HIS A 298 -6.37 2.81 -44.44
C HIS A 298 -5.76 2.83 -43.02
N GLU A 299 -4.91 1.87 -42.66
CA GLU A 299 -4.26 1.85 -41.34
C GLU A 299 -3.20 2.96 -41.22
N ARG A 300 -2.50 3.28 -42.32
CA ARG A 300 -1.56 4.41 -42.37
C ARG A 300 -2.27 5.74 -42.24
N ASP A 301 -3.42 5.90 -42.91
CA ASP A 301 -4.22 7.13 -42.85
C ASP A 301 -4.71 7.39 -41.42
N GLU A 302 -5.02 6.34 -40.66
CA GLU A 302 -5.45 6.43 -39.26
C GLU A 302 -4.31 6.49 -38.23
N ALA A 303 -3.08 6.17 -38.64
CA ALA A 303 -1.95 6.08 -37.70
C ALA A 303 -1.69 7.40 -36.95
N GLY A 304 -1.85 8.55 -37.60
CA GLY A 304 -1.71 9.85 -36.93
C GLY A 304 -2.76 10.08 -35.83
N TRP A 305 -4.01 9.71 -36.09
CA TRP A 305 -5.11 9.84 -35.12
C TRP A 305 -4.95 8.92 -33.92
N LEU A 306 -4.26 7.79 -34.07
CA LEU A 306 -3.97 6.88 -32.97
C LEU A 306 -2.68 7.24 -32.22
N LEU A 307 -1.63 7.64 -32.94
CA LEU A 307 -0.31 7.88 -32.36
C LEU A 307 -0.20 9.21 -31.63
N ASP A 308 -0.95 10.24 -32.02
CA ASP A 308 -1.00 11.50 -31.26
C ASP A 308 -1.51 11.26 -29.81
N PRO A 309 -2.67 10.61 -29.60
CA PRO A 309 -3.10 10.19 -28.26
C PRO A 309 -2.12 9.22 -27.57
N TRP A 310 -1.51 8.28 -28.29
CA TRP A 310 -0.50 7.39 -27.70
C TRP A 310 0.70 8.17 -27.16
N LEU A 311 1.21 9.15 -27.91
CA LEU A 311 2.37 9.95 -27.52
C LEU A 311 2.05 10.87 -26.34
N ASP A 312 0.83 11.43 -26.29
CA ASP A 312 0.36 12.16 -25.11
C ASP A 312 0.27 11.25 -23.88
N HIS A 313 -0.28 10.04 -24.04
CA HIS A 313 -0.29 9.03 -22.99
C HIS A 313 1.13 8.65 -22.54
N ALA A 314 2.02 8.34 -23.46
CA ALA A 314 3.36 7.81 -23.18
C ALA A 314 4.37 8.86 -22.71
N THR A 315 4.09 10.16 -22.83
CA THR A 315 5.00 11.23 -22.39
C THR A 315 4.39 12.16 -21.36
N GLY A 316 3.10 12.47 -21.48
CA GLY A 316 2.38 13.39 -20.60
C GLY A 316 1.76 12.69 -19.39
N HIS A 317 1.06 11.57 -19.62
CA HIS A 317 0.39 10.83 -18.54
C HIS A 317 1.31 9.81 -17.87
N ALA A 318 2.01 9.02 -18.68
CA ALA A 318 3.10 8.16 -18.24
C ALA A 318 4.41 8.90 -18.52
N ILE A 319 5.08 9.43 -17.49
CA ILE A 319 6.28 10.28 -17.67
C ILE A 319 7.41 9.45 -18.30
N GLY A 320 7.87 9.77 -19.50
CA GLY A 320 9.07 9.14 -20.08
C GLY A 320 9.32 9.36 -21.58
N ASP A 321 10.08 8.44 -22.17
CA ASP A 321 10.49 8.48 -23.58
C ASP A 321 9.27 8.27 -24.50
N PRO A 322 9.05 9.07 -25.55
CA PRO A 322 7.98 8.84 -26.52
C PRO A 322 8.04 7.48 -27.22
N HIS A 323 9.23 6.85 -27.29
CA HIS A 323 9.42 5.51 -27.82
C HIS A 323 9.33 4.42 -26.75
N ARG A 324 8.91 4.74 -25.53
CA ARG A 324 8.69 3.72 -24.50
C ARG A 324 7.51 2.85 -24.91
N VAL A 325 7.73 1.53 -24.85
CA VAL A 325 6.70 0.52 -25.09
C VAL A 325 6.84 -0.57 -24.03
N SER A 326 5.72 -0.91 -23.41
CA SER A 326 5.63 -1.93 -22.37
C SER A 326 4.21 -2.49 -22.31
N PRO A 327 4.02 -3.69 -21.74
CA PRO A 327 2.69 -4.25 -21.50
C PRO A 327 1.78 -3.28 -20.74
N MET A 328 2.30 -2.66 -19.67
CA MET A 328 1.54 -1.75 -18.81
C MET A 328 1.07 -0.49 -19.54
N LEU A 329 1.92 0.10 -20.40
CA LEU A 329 1.50 1.23 -21.24
C LEU A 329 0.42 0.83 -22.23
N VAL A 330 0.56 -0.32 -22.89
CA VAL A 330 -0.41 -0.78 -23.89
C VAL A 330 -1.76 -1.08 -23.24
N GLU A 331 -1.75 -1.79 -22.11
CA GLU A 331 -2.93 -2.09 -21.31
C GLU A 331 -3.67 -0.80 -20.94
N ARG A 332 -2.98 0.14 -20.27
CA ARG A 332 -3.60 1.38 -19.80
C ARG A 332 -4.08 2.27 -20.92
N PHE A 333 -3.31 2.36 -22.01
CA PHE A 333 -3.73 3.09 -23.19
C PHE A 333 -5.04 2.53 -23.75
N CYS A 334 -5.11 1.21 -23.95
CA CYS A 334 -6.27 0.57 -24.58
C CYS A 334 -7.50 0.50 -23.68
N LEU A 335 -7.32 0.22 -22.39
CA LEU A 335 -8.43 -0.11 -21.47
C LEU A 335 -8.97 1.11 -20.71
N ASP A 336 -8.13 2.11 -20.42
CA ASP A 336 -8.55 3.26 -19.61
C ASP A 336 -8.41 4.58 -20.38
N TRP A 337 -7.19 4.91 -20.79
CA TRP A 337 -6.87 6.27 -21.22
C TRP A 337 -7.54 6.63 -22.55
N TYR A 338 -7.40 5.80 -23.59
CA TYR A 338 -7.95 6.10 -24.92
C TYR A 338 -9.48 6.14 -24.91
N PRO A 339 -10.20 5.17 -24.30
CA PRO A 339 -11.66 5.25 -24.22
C PRO A 339 -12.18 6.48 -23.45
N ARG A 340 -11.43 6.97 -22.47
CA ARG A 340 -11.80 8.11 -21.63
C ARG A 340 -11.52 9.46 -22.30
N GLU A 341 -10.40 9.58 -23.01
CA GLU A 341 -9.93 10.84 -23.60
C GLU A 341 -10.33 11.00 -25.08
N VAL A 342 -10.41 9.92 -25.84
CA VAL A 342 -10.68 9.94 -27.29
C VAL A 342 -12.11 9.44 -27.55
N ILE A 343 -13.05 10.37 -27.43
CA ILE A 343 -14.47 10.10 -27.70
C ILE A 343 -14.70 10.15 -29.23
N ASP A 344 -15.17 9.04 -29.82
CA ASP A 344 -15.73 8.92 -31.17
C ASP A 344 -14.78 8.78 -32.40
N ASP A 345 -13.71 7.99 -32.33
CA ASP A 345 -12.98 7.55 -33.54
C ASP A 345 -12.91 6.02 -33.72
N PRO A 346 -13.99 5.40 -34.26
CA PRO A 346 -14.02 3.95 -34.50
C PRO A 346 -13.05 3.48 -35.59
N SER A 347 -12.66 4.36 -36.52
CA SER A 347 -11.72 4.06 -37.60
C SER A 347 -10.30 3.92 -37.06
N ALA A 348 -9.84 4.87 -36.25
CA ALA A 348 -8.56 4.81 -35.57
C ALA A 348 -8.49 3.63 -34.59
N ALA A 349 -9.57 3.38 -33.84
CA ALA A 349 -9.65 2.22 -32.96
C ALA A 349 -9.58 0.88 -33.72
N ALA A 350 -10.21 0.78 -34.89
CA ALA A 350 -10.14 -0.42 -35.73
C ALA A 350 -8.73 -0.66 -36.30
N ALA A 351 -7.96 0.40 -36.54
CA ALA A 351 -6.56 0.31 -36.99
C ALA A 351 -5.58 0.00 -35.83
N ALA A 352 -6.02 0.12 -34.57
CA ALA A 352 -5.15 0.04 -33.40
C ALA A 352 -4.31 -1.24 -33.31
N PRO A 353 -4.83 -2.45 -33.56
CA PRO A 353 -4.01 -3.66 -33.49
C PRO A 353 -2.82 -3.64 -34.46
N ALA A 354 -3.04 -3.20 -35.70
CA ALA A 354 -1.98 -3.17 -36.71
C ALA A 354 -0.98 -2.03 -36.46
N VAL A 355 -1.49 -0.82 -36.17
CA VAL A 355 -0.67 0.37 -35.95
C VAL A 355 0.17 0.26 -34.69
N LEU A 356 -0.42 -0.14 -33.55
CA LEU A 356 0.34 -0.29 -32.30
C LEU A 356 1.39 -1.39 -32.42
N ARG A 357 1.10 -2.49 -33.13
CA ARG A 357 2.10 -3.54 -33.37
C ARG A 357 3.29 -3.02 -34.17
N ALA A 358 3.03 -2.30 -35.26
CA ALA A 358 4.07 -1.69 -36.09
C ALA A 358 4.87 -0.63 -35.29
N TRP A 359 4.17 0.18 -34.50
CA TRP A 359 4.80 1.17 -33.61
C TRP A 359 5.69 0.49 -32.56
N THR A 360 5.24 -0.59 -31.92
CA THR A 360 6.04 -1.33 -30.93
C THR A 360 7.33 -1.87 -31.53
N HIS A 361 7.30 -2.40 -32.76
CA HIS A 361 8.53 -2.80 -33.46
C HIS A 361 9.44 -1.60 -33.77
N TYR A 362 8.87 -0.48 -34.22
CA TYR A 362 9.62 0.73 -34.54
C TYR A 362 10.31 1.30 -33.29
N ALA A 363 9.55 1.45 -32.22
CA ALA A 363 9.98 1.96 -30.92
C ALA A 363 11.07 1.06 -30.31
N ALA A 364 10.85 -0.25 -30.25
CA ALA A 364 11.84 -1.21 -29.74
C ALA A 364 13.17 -1.17 -30.51
N ARG A 365 13.14 -0.96 -31.83
CA ARG A 365 14.36 -0.81 -32.63
C ARG A 365 15.11 0.48 -32.29
N LEU A 366 14.40 1.57 -31.99
CA LEU A 366 15.03 2.85 -31.67
C LEU A 366 15.65 2.86 -30.28
N THR A 367 15.05 2.14 -29.33
CA THR A 367 15.52 2.04 -27.94
C THR A 367 16.48 0.87 -27.71
N ASP A 368 16.76 0.06 -28.74
CA ASP A 368 17.53 -1.19 -28.64
C ASP A 368 16.95 -2.13 -27.57
N LEU A 369 15.62 -2.17 -27.48
CA LEU A 369 14.89 -2.99 -26.51
C LEU A 369 15.08 -4.47 -26.82
N ASP A 370 15.48 -5.25 -25.81
CA ASP A 370 15.69 -6.69 -25.92
C ASP A 370 14.45 -7.40 -26.48
N ASP A 371 14.69 -8.44 -27.28
CA ASP A 371 13.65 -9.20 -27.96
C ASP A 371 12.56 -9.68 -26.98
N ARG A 372 12.94 -10.13 -25.77
CA ARG A 372 11.99 -10.57 -24.77
C ARG A 372 11.00 -9.47 -24.39
N TRP A 373 11.51 -8.29 -24.03
CA TRP A 373 10.69 -7.18 -23.54
C TRP A 373 9.83 -6.58 -24.64
N ARG A 374 10.33 -6.59 -25.88
CA ARG A 374 9.52 -6.24 -27.04
C ARG A 374 8.39 -7.26 -27.23
N ASP A 375 8.68 -8.54 -27.15
CA ASP A 375 7.71 -9.60 -27.40
C ASP A 375 6.58 -9.58 -26.34
N GLU A 376 6.90 -9.32 -25.06
CA GLU A 376 5.89 -9.08 -24.01
C GLU A 376 4.99 -7.87 -24.34
N ALA A 377 5.55 -6.75 -24.82
CA ALA A 377 4.75 -5.59 -25.23
C ALA A 377 3.87 -5.90 -26.46
N LEU A 378 4.33 -6.74 -27.39
CA LEU A 378 3.55 -7.18 -28.55
C LEU A 378 2.40 -8.12 -28.14
N GLU A 379 2.62 -8.99 -27.15
CA GLU A 379 1.56 -9.84 -26.58
C GLU A 379 0.45 -8.97 -25.96
N ALA A 380 0.81 -7.90 -25.24
CA ALA A 380 -0.16 -6.95 -24.72
C ALA A 380 -0.94 -6.22 -25.83
N VAL A 381 -0.28 -5.84 -26.94
CA VAL A 381 -0.97 -5.25 -28.10
C VAL A 381 -1.98 -6.24 -28.68
N ASP A 382 -1.56 -7.49 -28.85
CA ASP A 382 -2.41 -8.55 -29.40
C ASP A 382 -3.61 -8.87 -28.50
N LEU A 383 -3.48 -8.67 -27.19
CA LEU A 383 -4.54 -8.86 -26.22
C LEU A 383 -5.50 -7.65 -26.15
N TYR A 384 -4.97 -6.44 -25.95
CA TYR A 384 -5.80 -5.29 -25.55
C TYR A 384 -6.27 -4.41 -26.73
N ALA A 385 -5.48 -4.29 -27.80
CA ALA A 385 -5.87 -3.44 -28.93
C ALA A 385 -7.13 -3.95 -29.66
N PRO A 386 -7.36 -5.28 -29.83
CA PRO A 386 -8.61 -5.79 -30.35
C PRO A 386 -9.81 -5.49 -29.44
N ALA A 387 -9.61 -5.49 -28.12
CA ALA A 387 -10.65 -5.15 -27.15
C ALA A 387 -11.08 -3.68 -27.29
N LEU A 388 -10.12 -2.76 -27.45
CA LEU A 388 -10.37 -1.35 -27.77
C LEU A 388 -11.16 -1.19 -29.09
N ALA A 389 -10.76 -1.91 -30.14
CA ALA A 389 -11.44 -1.86 -31.43
C ALA A 389 -12.89 -2.38 -31.34
N ALA A 390 -13.08 -3.52 -30.66
CA ALA A 390 -14.38 -4.15 -30.47
C ALA A 390 -15.32 -3.26 -29.65
N ALA A 391 -14.78 -2.71 -28.56
CA ALA A 391 -15.40 -1.69 -27.77
C ALA A 391 -15.93 -0.59 -28.68
N LEU A 392 -15.09 0.23 -29.32
CA LEU A 392 -15.52 1.40 -30.09
C LEU A 392 -16.29 1.09 -31.39
N GLY A 393 -16.19 -0.14 -31.92
CA GLY A 393 -16.95 -0.61 -33.08
C GLY A 393 -18.43 -0.96 -32.81
N ALA A 394 -18.83 -1.23 -31.56
CA ALA A 394 -20.23 -1.43 -31.19
C ALA A 394 -20.96 -0.08 -31.09
N ALA A 395 -21.97 0.15 -31.95
CA ALA A 395 -22.60 1.45 -32.24
C ALA A 395 -22.82 2.43 -31.04
N PRO A 396 -22.63 3.75 -31.23
CA PRO A 396 -22.59 4.73 -30.14
C PRO A 396 -23.97 5.11 -29.60
N GLY A 397 -24.11 5.14 -28.28
CA GLY A 397 -25.24 5.71 -27.55
C GLY A 397 -24.78 6.34 -26.23
N PRO A 398 -25.45 7.39 -25.74
CA PRO A 398 -25.08 8.02 -24.47
C PRO A 398 -25.36 7.05 -23.31
N GLY A 399 -24.29 6.59 -22.65
CA GLY A 399 -24.29 5.54 -21.61
C GLY A 399 -23.09 4.58 -21.64
N ARG A 400 -22.27 4.66 -22.69
CA ARG A 400 -21.31 3.60 -23.05
C ARG A 400 -19.99 3.52 -22.25
N VAL A 401 -19.70 4.41 -21.31
CA VAL A 401 -18.53 4.27 -20.44
C VAL A 401 -18.78 3.14 -19.44
N ASP A 402 -20.00 3.08 -18.88
CA ASP A 402 -20.43 2.01 -17.97
C ASP A 402 -20.61 0.66 -18.69
N ASP A 403 -21.05 0.68 -19.95
CA ASP A 403 -21.20 -0.53 -20.77
C ASP A 403 -19.84 -1.05 -21.29
N LEU A 404 -18.85 -0.17 -21.44
CA LEU A 404 -17.51 -0.53 -21.87
C LEU A 404 -16.71 -1.22 -20.76
N ASP A 405 -16.80 -0.74 -19.52
CA ASP A 405 -16.28 -1.45 -18.34
C ASP A 405 -16.88 -2.86 -18.23
N ALA A 406 -18.17 -3.01 -18.54
CA ALA A 406 -18.86 -4.29 -18.53
C ALA A 406 -18.46 -5.22 -19.69
N ASP A 407 -18.33 -4.70 -20.91
CA ASP A 407 -17.93 -5.48 -22.09
C ASP A 407 -16.43 -5.85 -22.06
N LEU A 408 -15.56 -4.99 -21.52
CA LEU A 408 -14.14 -5.29 -21.26
C LEU A 408 -13.99 -6.30 -20.11
N GLY A 409 -14.77 -6.15 -19.03
CA GLY A 409 -14.86 -7.16 -17.99
C GLY A 409 -15.30 -8.53 -18.53
N ALA A 410 -16.22 -8.56 -19.50
CA ALA A 410 -16.68 -9.80 -20.14
C ALA A 410 -15.67 -10.41 -21.13
N LEU A 411 -14.73 -9.64 -21.68
CA LEU A 411 -13.63 -10.14 -22.53
C LEU A 411 -12.50 -10.75 -21.68
N VAL A 412 -12.24 -10.18 -20.50
CA VAL A 412 -11.40 -10.81 -19.46
C VAL A 412 -12.03 -12.14 -19.01
N GLU A 413 -13.36 -12.17 -18.79
CA GLU A 413 -14.08 -13.40 -18.43
C GLU A 413 -14.14 -14.48 -19.55
N GLN A 414 -13.83 -14.18 -20.81
CA GLN A 414 -13.89 -15.16 -21.91
C GLN A 414 -12.59 -15.92 -22.16
N ASP A 415 -11.46 -15.43 -21.66
CA ASP A 415 -10.23 -16.23 -21.55
C ASP A 415 -10.08 -16.89 -20.16
N ASP A 416 -11.01 -16.61 -19.24
CA ASP A 416 -10.97 -17.06 -17.86
C ASP A 416 -12.14 -18.00 -17.47
N GLU A 417 -11.83 -19.30 -17.51
CA GLU A 417 -12.25 -20.19 -16.41
C GLU A 417 -11.49 -19.87 -15.09
N GLY A 418 -10.96 -18.65 -14.89
CA GLY A 418 -10.27 -18.22 -13.68
C GLY A 418 -10.20 -16.70 -13.45
N ASP A 419 -10.97 -16.20 -12.48
CA ASP A 419 -10.79 -14.94 -11.73
C ASP A 419 -11.08 -13.58 -12.43
N PRO A 420 -12.24 -12.93 -12.14
CA PRO A 420 -12.69 -11.70 -12.81
C PRO A 420 -12.20 -10.43 -12.09
N SER A 421 -10.89 -10.24 -12.02
CA SER A 421 -10.29 -8.92 -11.83
C SER A 421 -9.19 -8.79 -12.87
N GLY A 422 -9.12 -7.65 -13.57
CA GLY A 422 -8.00 -7.27 -14.45
C GLY A 422 -6.65 -7.16 -13.70
N GLU A 423 -6.51 -7.81 -12.56
CA GLU A 423 -5.28 -8.06 -11.84
C GLU A 423 -4.41 -9.12 -12.54
N GLY A 424 -4.83 -9.77 -13.63
CA GLY A 424 -4.09 -10.89 -14.23
C GLY A 424 -2.65 -10.60 -14.66
N ASP A 425 -2.40 -9.53 -15.43
CA ASP A 425 -1.05 -9.21 -15.93
C ASP A 425 -0.32 -8.21 -15.02
N ALA A 426 -1.04 -7.28 -14.39
CA ALA A 426 -0.52 -6.47 -13.29
C ALA A 426 -0.13 -7.32 -12.08
N ALA A 427 -0.84 -8.39 -11.72
CA ALA A 427 -0.47 -9.36 -10.68
C ALA A 427 0.43 -10.48 -11.20
N ARG A 428 0.63 -10.68 -12.51
CA ARG A 428 1.76 -11.49 -13.02
C ARG A 428 3.07 -10.71 -13.00
N LEU A 429 3.05 -9.40 -13.25
CA LEU A 429 4.15 -8.46 -13.04
C LEU A 429 4.38 -8.19 -11.55
N LEU A 430 3.32 -7.99 -10.75
CA LEU A 430 3.40 -7.94 -9.29
C LEU A 430 3.88 -9.27 -8.75
N ALA A 431 3.40 -10.44 -9.25
CA ALA A 431 3.92 -11.75 -8.87
C ALA A 431 5.29 -12.08 -9.48
N ALA A 432 5.74 -11.42 -10.55
CA ALA A 432 7.12 -11.49 -11.02
C ALA A 432 8.01 -10.73 -10.04
N PHE A 433 7.64 -9.49 -9.69
CA PHE A 433 8.22 -8.72 -8.58
C PHE A 433 8.16 -9.45 -7.23
N ASP A 434 7.04 -10.12 -6.94
CA ASP A 434 6.85 -10.94 -5.75
C ASP A 434 7.64 -12.23 -5.87
N ARG A 435 7.93 -12.78 -7.07
CA ARG A 435 8.77 -13.97 -7.29
C ARG A 435 10.28 -13.67 -7.25
N ALA A 436 10.71 -12.55 -7.81
CA ALA A 436 12.02 -11.95 -7.62
C ALA A 436 12.21 -11.55 -6.14
N GLY A 437 11.12 -11.14 -5.48
CA GLY A 437 11.00 -10.98 -4.05
C GLY A 437 10.99 -12.29 -3.26
N GLN A 438 10.38 -13.39 -3.76
CA GLN A 438 10.15 -14.66 -3.06
C GLN A 438 11.33 -15.64 -3.14
N GLY A 439 12.41 -15.31 -3.85
CA GLY A 439 13.72 -15.90 -3.58
C GLY A 439 14.28 -15.47 -2.22
N SER A 440 13.76 -14.37 -1.69
CA SER A 440 14.03 -13.82 -0.36
C SER A 440 12.77 -13.98 0.48
N THR A 441 12.89 -14.66 1.61
CA THR A 441 11.90 -14.58 2.68
C THR A 441 11.79 -13.11 3.14
N TRP A 442 10.88 -12.31 2.56
CA TRP A 442 10.63 -10.93 2.97
C TRP A 442 9.16 -10.72 3.35
N ARG A 443 8.97 -10.39 4.62
CA ARG A 443 7.86 -9.63 5.20
C ARG A 443 8.44 -8.27 5.62
N PRO A 444 7.64 -7.19 5.69
CA PRO A 444 8.02 -6.01 6.46
C PRO A 444 8.50 -6.41 7.85
N LEU A 445 9.43 -5.65 8.46
CA LEU A 445 9.71 -5.74 9.90
C LEU A 445 8.48 -5.24 10.68
N GLN A 446 7.37 -5.96 10.58
CA GLN A 446 6.47 -6.10 11.71
C GLN A 446 7.23 -6.95 12.74
N PRO A 447 7.05 -6.75 14.05
CA PRO A 447 7.10 -7.95 14.88
C PRO A 447 6.15 -8.99 14.27
N PRO A 448 6.30 -10.28 14.55
CA PRO A 448 5.19 -11.17 14.31
C PRO A 448 3.93 -10.47 14.88
N PRO A 449 2.82 -10.32 14.12
CA PRO A 449 1.54 -10.01 14.77
C PRO A 449 1.47 -10.96 15.96
N PRO A 450 1.04 -10.56 17.18
CA PRO A 450 1.07 -11.46 18.33
C PRO A 450 0.59 -12.81 17.83
N GLY A 451 1.55 -13.75 17.69
CA GLY A 451 1.36 -14.86 16.75
C GLY A 451 0.04 -15.50 17.09
N PRO A 452 -0.83 -15.85 16.12
CA PRO A 452 -2.23 -16.24 16.37
C PRO A 452 -2.29 -17.09 17.61
N ARG A 453 -2.62 -16.43 18.73
CA ARG A 453 -2.21 -16.77 20.10
C ARG A 453 -1.38 -18.07 20.21
N GLU A 454 -0.14 -18.12 19.71
CA GLU A 454 0.60 -19.36 19.34
C GLU A 454 -0.16 -20.64 19.69
N VAL A 455 -1.20 -20.94 18.92
CA VAL A 455 -1.98 -22.14 19.17
C VAL A 455 -1.12 -23.27 18.62
N HIS A 456 -0.29 -23.83 19.49
CA HIS A 456 0.42 -25.06 19.22
C HIS A 456 -0.62 -26.16 19.02
N TRP A 457 -0.98 -26.39 17.77
CA TRP A 457 -1.66 -27.59 17.36
C TRP A 457 -0.61 -28.52 16.73
N GLU A 458 -0.38 -29.67 17.34
CA GLU A 458 0.34 -30.76 16.68
C GLU A 458 -0.69 -31.53 15.86
N VAL A 459 -0.59 -31.50 14.52
CA VAL A 459 -1.17 -32.56 13.70
C VAL A 459 -0.29 -33.78 13.91
N ASP A 460 -0.77 -34.77 14.65
CA ASP A 460 -0.07 -36.05 14.71
C ASP A 460 -0.07 -36.64 13.29
N ALA A 461 1.10 -36.68 12.65
CA ALA A 461 1.25 -37.19 11.29
C ALA A 461 0.82 -38.67 11.17
N ALA A 462 0.62 -39.38 12.29
CA ALA A 462 0.02 -40.71 12.32
C ALA A 462 -1.48 -40.71 11.96
N ASP A 463 -2.16 -39.55 12.06
CA ASP A 463 -3.61 -39.40 11.93
C ASP A 463 -4.06 -38.85 10.57
N VAL A 464 -3.16 -38.50 9.65
CA VAL A 464 -3.49 -37.98 8.30
C VAL A 464 -2.82 -38.84 7.25
N VAL A 465 -3.47 -39.06 6.11
CA VAL A 465 -2.87 -39.81 5.00
C VAL A 465 -1.65 -39.03 4.49
N PRO A 466 -0.43 -39.63 4.43
CA PRO A 466 0.80 -38.89 4.10
C PRO A 466 0.74 -38.11 2.78
N GLU A 467 -0.06 -38.57 1.84
CA GLU A 467 -0.25 -37.96 0.51
C GLU A 467 -0.95 -36.59 0.55
N VAL A 468 -1.71 -36.29 1.61
CA VAL A 468 -2.43 -35.02 1.79
C VAL A 468 -2.00 -34.26 3.05
N ALA A 469 -0.96 -34.71 3.76
CA ALA A 469 -0.51 -34.09 5.01
C ALA A 469 -0.18 -32.60 4.84
N THR A 470 0.61 -32.25 3.82
CA THR A 470 0.95 -30.85 3.50
C THR A 470 -0.27 -30.01 3.12
N LYS A 471 -1.26 -30.62 2.45
CA LYS A 471 -2.52 -29.96 2.08
C LYS A 471 -3.38 -29.67 3.31
N VAL A 472 -3.48 -30.64 4.21
CA VAL A 472 -4.22 -30.51 5.47
C VAL A 472 -3.56 -29.49 6.39
N GLU A 473 -2.22 -29.42 6.43
CA GLU A 473 -1.48 -28.38 7.15
C GLU A 473 -1.81 -26.98 6.61
N ALA A 474 -1.87 -26.81 5.28
CA ALA A 474 -2.25 -25.54 4.66
C ALA A 474 -3.70 -25.14 5.01
N ILE A 475 -4.63 -26.10 4.95
CA ILE A 475 -6.04 -25.87 5.34
C ILE A 475 -6.15 -25.52 6.83
N CYS A 476 -5.42 -26.20 7.72
CA CYS A 476 -5.40 -25.91 9.15
C CYS A 476 -4.90 -24.49 9.42
N LEU A 477 -3.83 -24.06 8.73
CA LEU A 477 -3.29 -22.72 8.87
C LEU A 477 -4.30 -21.65 8.42
N GLN A 478 -4.91 -21.84 7.26
CA GLN A 478 -5.88 -20.88 6.72
C GLN A 478 -7.18 -20.83 7.54
N ALA A 479 -7.71 -21.99 7.94
CA ALA A 479 -8.93 -22.08 8.74
C ALA A 479 -8.75 -21.51 10.15
N SER A 480 -7.60 -21.78 10.79
CA SER A 480 -7.30 -21.26 12.13
C SER A 480 -7.16 -19.74 12.14
N TYR A 481 -6.51 -19.17 11.11
CA TYR A 481 -6.38 -17.73 10.93
C TYR A 481 -7.74 -17.06 10.68
N ALA A 482 -8.52 -17.58 9.74
CA ALA A 482 -9.84 -17.04 9.43
C ALA A 482 -10.83 -17.19 10.61
N ALA A 483 -10.77 -18.27 11.38
CA ALA A 483 -11.58 -18.44 12.58
C ALA A 483 -11.23 -17.43 13.69
N ASP A 484 -9.94 -17.14 13.92
CA ASP A 484 -9.51 -16.13 14.90
C ASP A 484 -10.07 -14.75 14.53
N GLN A 485 -9.90 -14.36 13.27
CA GLN A 485 -10.32 -13.05 12.77
C GLN A 485 -11.84 -12.90 12.73
N LEU A 486 -12.56 -13.95 12.31
CA LEU A 486 -13.99 -13.87 12.01
C LEU A 486 -14.89 -14.36 13.15
N LEU A 487 -14.39 -15.17 14.07
CA LEU A 487 -15.19 -15.75 15.16
C LEU A 487 -14.53 -15.54 16.53
N GLY A 488 -13.23 -15.25 16.56
CA GLY A 488 -12.44 -14.99 17.76
C GLY A 488 -11.59 -16.20 18.20
N PRO A 489 -10.69 -16.00 19.17
CA PRO A 489 -9.63 -16.97 19.50
C PRO A 489 -10.14 -18.29 20.07
N ALA A 490 -11.39 -18.35 20.52
CA ALA A 490 -12.03 -19.59 20.99
C ALA A 490 -12.31 -20.59 19.85
N PHE A 491 -12.31 -20.14 18.59
CA PHE A 491 -12.64 -20.95 17.42
C PHE A 491 -11.42 -21.48 16.66
N VAL A 492 -10.21 -21.13 17.09
CA VAL A 492 -8.95 -21.53 16.44
C VAL A 492 -8.73 -23.03 16.52
N GLN A 493 -8.80 -23.62 17.72
CA GLN A 493 -8.62 -25.07 17.88
C GLN A 493 -9.76 -25.87 17.24
N PRO A 494 -11.05 -25.52 17.40
CA PRO A 494 -12.14 -26.17 16.66
C PRO A 494 -11.97 -26.15 15.13
N ALA A 495 -11.36 -25.09 14.56
CA ALA A 495 -11.10 -25.00 13.13
C ALA A 495 -10.03 -26.00 12.69
N VAL A 496 -8.95 -26.12 13.47
CA VAL A 496 -7.89 -27.10 13.22
C VAL A 496 -8.43 -28.52 13.34
N ASP A 497 -9.19 -28.82 14.39
CA ASP A 497 -9.73 -30.16 14.61
C ASP A 497 -10.67 -30.61 13.49
N LEU A 498 -11.49 -29.68 12.98
CA LEU A 498 -12.38 -29.93 11.86
C LEU A 498 -11.60 -30.09 10.53
N ALA A 499 -10.55 -29.30 10.30
CA ALA A 499 -9.67 -29.44 9.14
C ALA A 499 -8.90 -30.77 9.14
N VAL A 500 -8.40 -31.21 10.30
CA VAL A 500 -7.77 -32.54 10.47
C VAL A 500 -8.78 -33.66 10.23
N ALA A 501 -10.02 -33.50 10.69
CA ALA A 501 -11.09 -34.48 10.44
C ALA A 501 -11.42 -34.63 8.95
N VAL A 502 -11.32 -33.54 8.16
CA VAL A 502 -11.44 -33.59 6.69
C VAL A 502 -10.29 -34.40 6.07
N GLY A 503 -9.06 -34.21 6.55
CA GLY A 503 -7.86 -34.93 6.10
C GLY A 503 -7.79 -36.42 6.44
N ARG A 504 -8.61 -36.87 7.41
CA ARG A 504 -8.71 -38.28 7.85
C ARG A 504 -9.54 -39.15 6.92
N LEU A 505 -10.30 -38.55 6.01
CA LEU A 505 -11.27 -39.22 5.15
C LEU A 505 -10.79 -39.19 3.70
N ASP A 506 -11.34 -40.07 2.84
CA ASP A 506 -10.89 -40.33 1.46
C ASP A 506 -10.21 -39.13 0.78
N PRO A 507 -8.88 -39.19 0.54
CA PRO A 507 -8.07 -38.05 0.09
C PRO A 507 -8.35 -37.63 -1.36
N SER A 508 -9.10 -38.42 -2.14
CA SER A 508 -9.36 -38.21 -3.57
C SER A 508 -9.71 -36.76 -4.00
N PRO A 509 -10.48 -35.95 -3.26
CA PRO A 509 -10.86 -34.60 -3.68
C PRO A 509 -9.93 -33.49 -3.16
N LEU A 510 -9.10 -33.75 -2.15
CA LEU A 510 -8.23 -32.73 -1.54
C LEU A 510 -7.14 -32.21 -2.50
N PRO A 511 -6.47 -33.03 -3.32
CA PRO A 511 -5.47 -32.56 -4.28
C PRO A 511 -6.03 -31.68 -5.40
N HIS A 512 -7.34 -31.78 -5.70
CA HIS A 512 -7.97 -31.15 -6.85
C HIS A 512 -8.78 -29.89 -6.50
N THR A 513 -8.73 -29.47 -5.24
CA THR A 513 -9.48 -28.32 -4.75
C THR A 513 -8.53 -27.36 -4.03
N ARG A 514 -8.83 -26.06 -4.12
CA ARG A 514 -8.02 -25.03 -3.48
C ARG A 514 -8.13 -25.10 -1.96
N ASP A 515 -7.07 -24.71 -1.26
CA ASP A 515 -7.00 -24.80 0.21
C ASP A 515 -7.96 -23.82 0.89
N ASP A 516 -8.13 -22.66 0.26
CA ASP A 516 -8.99 -21.56 0.69
C ASP A 516 -10.47 -21.96 0.71
N GLU A 517 -10.93 -22.79 -0.23
CA GLU A 517 -12.28 -23.34 -0.27
C GLU A 517 -12.57 -24.27 0.91
N TRP A 518 -11.62 -25.14 1.25
CA TRP A 518 -11.73 -26.04 2.40
C TRP A 518 -11.69 -25.28 3.72
N ALA A 519 -10.76 -24.32 3.83
CA ALA A 519 -10.66 -23.46 5.00
C ALA A 519 -11.93 -22.63 5.22
N SER A 520 -12.49 -22.08 4.13
CA SER A 520 -13.73 -21.31 4.15
C SER A 520 -14.92 -22.16 4.60
N ALA A 521 -15.02 -23.40 4.13
CA ALA A 521 -16.08 -24.32 4.56
C ALA A 521 -15.97 -24.70 6.05
N VAL A 522 -14.76 -24.90 6.56
CA VAL A 522 -14.48 -25.18 7.98
C VAL A 522 -14.94 -24.02 8.87
N VAL A 523 -14.55 -22.79 8.52
CA VAL A 523 -14.91 -21.58 9.30
C VAL A 523 -16.40 -21.29 9.22
N TRP A 524 -17.01 -21.46 8.04
CA TRP A 524 -18.44 -21.30 7.86
C TRP A 524 -19.25 -22.29 8.72
N LEU A 525 -18.80 -23.54 8.84
CA LEU A 525 -19.44 -24.55 9.69
C LEU A 525 -19.40 -24.19 11.17
N LEU A 526 -18.27 -23.66 11.64
CA LEU A 526 -18.12 -23.20 13.02
C LEU A 526 -18.99 -21.98 13.31
N ALA A 527 -19.11 -21.06 12.35
CA ALA A 527 -19.99 -19.90 12.45
C ALA A 527 -21.47 -20.30 12.51
N ASP A 528 -21.88 -21.26 11.67
CA ASP A 528 -23.26 -21.77 11.62
C ASP A 528 -23.64 -22.49 12.92
N ASP A 529 -22.74 -23.32 13.45
CA ASP A 529 -23.02 -24.12 14.64
C ASP A 529 -22.95 -23.33 15.95
N SER A 530 -22.04 -22.36 16.04
CA SER A 530 -21.93 -21.48 17.22
C SER A 530 -23.10 -20.50 17.38
N GLY A 531 -24.03 -20.48 16.42
CA GLY A 531 -25.12 -19.51 16.39
C GLY A 531 -24.64 -18.09 16.13
N ALA A 532 -23.48 -17.91 15.50
CA ALA A 532 -22.96 -16.60 15.11
C ALA A 532 -23.93 -15.86 14.17
N PHE A 533 -24.79 -16.59 13.46
CA PHE A 533 -25.85 -16.04 12.60
C PHE A 533 -27.21 -15.82 13.31
N ALA A 534 -27.33 -16.07 14.61
CA ALA A 534 -28.58 -15.89 15.33
C ALA A 534 -28.93 -14.40 15.49
N PRO A 535 -30.18 -13.97 15.24
CA PRO A 535 -30.55 -12.56 15.36
C PRO A 535 -30.40 -12.07 16.82
N GLY A 536 -29.48 -11.13 17.05
CA GLY A 536 -29.26 -10.48 18.35
C GLY A 536 -27.91 -10.77 19.03
N THR A 537 -27.09 -11.68 18.51
CA THR A 537 -25.63 -11.67 18.73
C THR A 537 -25.00 -10.65 17.78
N ALA A 538 -23.74 -10.24 18.00
CA ALA A 538 -23.10 -9.07 17.36
C ALA A 538 -23.10 -9.09 15.81
N GLY A 539 -24.22 -8.74 15.19
CA GLY A 539 -24.36 -8.08 13.90
C GLY A 539 -23.82 -8.74 12.64
N ARG A 540 -23.37 -10.00 12.64
CA ARG A 540 -22.80 -10.63 11.43
C ARG A 540 -23.83 -11.49 10.69
N THR A 541 -24.03 -11.20 9.42
CA THR A 541 -24.87 -11.95 8.49
C THR A 541 -24.06 -13.02 7.75
N ARG A 542 -24.75 -13.96 7.11
CA ARG A 542 -24.10 -14.96 6.24
C ARG A 542 -23.38 -14.31 5.05
N ASP A 543 -23.87 -13.15 4.61
CA ASP A 543 -23.29 -12.39 3.51
C ASP A 543 -22.02 -11.67 3.96
N ASP A 544 -21.95 -11.17 5.20
CA ASP A 544 -20.73 -10.59 5.77
C ASP A 544 -19.60 -11.62 5.89
N LEU A 545 -19.94 -12.87 6.25
CA LEU A 545 -18.94 -13.95 6.30
C LEU A 545 -18.54 -14.41 4.90
N ALA A 546 -19.47 -14.46 3.94
CA ALA A 546 -19.16 -14.80 2.56
C ALA A 546 -18.26 -13.76 1.88
N GLY A 547 -18.43 -12.47 2.18
CA GLY A 547 -17.55 -11.40 1.69
C GLY A 547 -16.19 -11.34 2.38
N ALA A 548 -16.04 -11.98 3.54
CA ALA A 548 -14.77 -12.02 4.28
C ALA A 548 -13.98 -13.32 4.09
N LEU A 549 -14.57 -14.31 3.39
CA LEU A 549 -13.92 -15.56 3.06
C LEU A 549 -13.40 -15.52 1.61
N PRO A 550 -12.22 -16.09 1.34
CA PRO A 550 -11.58 -16.07 0.02
C PRO A 550 -12.31 -16.90 -1.05
N ALA A 551 -13.37 -17.65 -0.71
CA ALA A 551 -14.12 -18.49 -1.64
C ALA A 551 -15.56 -18.01 -1.83
N SER A 552 -16.09 -18.13 -3.05
CA SER A 552 -17.46 -17.70 -3.38
C SER A 552 -18.52 -18.40 -2.52
N GLN A 553 -19.63 -17.73 -2.22
CA GLN A 553 -20.71 -18.25 -1.38
C GLN A 553 -21.28 -19.59 -1.90
N ALA A 554 -21.38 -19.75 -3.23
CA ALA A 554 -21.86 -20.98 -3.87
C ALA A 554 -20.86 -22.14 -3.65
N THR A 555 -19.57 -21.86 -3.80
CA THR A 555 -18.47 -22.82 -3.55
C THR A 555 -18.43 -23.23 -2.09
N VAL A 556 -18.48 -22.27 -1.17
CA VAL A 556 -18.48 -22.51 0.28
C VAL A 556 -19.69 -23.38 0.67
N THR A 557 -20.89 -23.07 0.17
CA THR A 557 -22.11 -23.84 0.51
C THR A 557 -22.03 -25.29 0.02
N GLY A 558 -21.49 -25.52 -1.18
CA GLY A 558 -21.23 -26.87 -1.70
C GLY A 558 -20.22 -27.63 -0.83
N ARG A 559 -19.11 -26.99 -0.47
CA ARG A 559 -18.04 -27.59 0.36
C ARG A 559 -18.48 -27.85 1.79
N VAL A 560 -19.30 -26.98 2.38
CA VAL A 560 -19.91 -27.15 3.70
C VAL A 560 -20.74 -28.44 3.76
N THR A 561 -21.51 -28.71 2.69
CA THR A 561 -22.31 -29.94 2.57
C THR A 561 -21.38 -31.16 2.54
N GLU A 562 -20.31 -31.07 1.76
CA GLU A 562 -19.30 -32.13 1.60
C GLU A 562 -18.52 -32.41 2.91
N VAL A 563 -18.13 -31.37 3.67
CA VAL A 563 -17.49 -31.53 4.98
C VAL A 563 -18.45 -32.19 5.97
N ARG A 564 -19.74 -31.80 6.01
CA ARG A 564 -20.75 -32.42 6.90
C ARG A 564 -20.95 -33.90 6.60
N GLU A 565 -21.09 -34.24 5.33
CA GLU A 565 -21.25 -35.64 4.88
C GLU A 565 -20.02 -36.48 5.22
N ARG A 566 -18.82 -35.92 5.06
CA ARG A 566 -17.56 -36.59 5.37
C ARG A 566 -17.38 -36.83 6.86
N VAL A 567 -17.44 -35.76 7.67
CA VAL A 567 -17.18 -35.83 9.11
C VAL A 567 -18.35 -36.53 9.86
N GLY A 568 -19.46 -36.81 9.17
CA GLY A 568 -20.61 -37.51 9.73
C GLY A 568 -21.40 -36.65 10.73
N LEU A 569 -21.43 -35.34 10.50
CA LEU A 569 -22.11 -34.37 11.37
C LEU A 569 -23.56 -34.19 10.91
N ALA A 570 -24.53 -34.37 11.81
CA ALA A 570 -25.89 -33.92 11.53
C ALA A 570 -25.97 -32.37 11.65
N PRO A 571 -26.97 -31.72 11.03
CA PRO A 571 -27.16 -30.28 11.21
C PRO A 571 -27.34 -29.91 12.70
N GLY A 572 -26.40 -29.16 13.26
CA GLY A 572 -26.41 -28.69 14.66
C GLY A 572 -25.67 -29.57 15.68
N ASP A 573 -24.84 -30.53 15.24
CA ASP A 573 -24.11 -31.48 16.12
C ASP A 573 -22.76 -30.96 16.69
N LEU A 574 -22.23 -29.83 16.23
CA LEU A 574 -20.89 -29.37 16.61
C LEU A 574 -20.86 -28.81 18.05
N ALA A 575 -21.99 -28.29 18.56
CA ALA A 575 -22.13 -27.69 19.90
C ALA A 575 -22.02 -28.66 21.09
N VAL A 576 -21.91 -29.97 20.83
CA VAL A 576 -21.88 -31.02 21.87
C VAL A 576 -20.50 -31.70 21.97
N ARG A 577 -19.60 -31.47 21.01
CA ARG A 577 -18.31 -32.19 20.94
C ARG A 577 -17.07 -31.36 21.29
N TRP A 578 -17.20 -30.04 21.49
CA TRP A 578 -16.07 -29.13 21.72
C TRP A 578 -16.30 -28.21 22.92
#